data_AF-A0A1B0CZY7-F1
#
_entry.id   AF-A0A1B0CZY7-F1
#
_cell.length_a   1.000
_cell.length_b   1.000
_cell.length_c   1.000
_cell.angle_alpha   90.00
_cell.angle_beta   90.00
_cell.angle_gamma   90.00
#
_symmetry.space_group_name_H-M   'P 1'
#
loop_
_entity.id
_entity.type
_entity.pdbx_description
1 polymer ?
#
loop_
_entity_poly.entity_id
_entity_poly.type
_entity_poly.pdbx_seq_one_letter_code
_entity_poly.pdbx_strand_id
1 'polypeptide(L)'
;MVGRLLLVSLAAIFCICGVQSQENAQTRISAALQECYRDNLLFHRENRLPHTPEMLIELIRKVEDSPDWRQDMRQLAMSIVHRFRQDGIERAAGVDVSDTVLPFSPMGFQFTKHRILLSRLVPGNALTFPNETLTATERVSS
;
A
#
# COMPACT_ATOMS: atom_id res chain seq x y z
N MET A 1 45.89 -0.06 6.19
CA MET A 1 44.90 -1.16 6.00
C MET A 1 43.54 -0.85 6.62
N VAL A 2 43.48 -0.26 7.82
CA VAL A 2 42.22 0.04 8.55
C VAL A 2 41.24 0.94 7.77
N GLY A 3 41.71 2.01 7.12
CA GLY A 3 40.83 2.95 6.39
C GLY A 3 40.13 2.36 5.16
N ARG A 4 40.72 1.34 4.51
CA ARG A 4 40.08 0.63 3.39
C ARG A 4 38.98 -0.33 3.86
N LEU A 5 39.18 -0.99 5.00
CA LEU A 5 38.14 -1.82 5.62
C LEU A 5 36.93 -0.98 6.04
N LEU A 6 37.18 0.21 6.59
CA LEU A 6 36.14 1.12 7.09
C LEU A 6 35.27 1.70 5.96
N LEU A 7 35.88 2.00 4.81
CA LEU A 7 35.15 2.41 3.60
C LEU A 7 34.30 1.27 3.01
N VAL A 8 34.83 0.04 3.00
CA VAL A 8 34.08 -1.13 2.52
C VAL A 8 32.91 -1.45 3.44
N SER A 9 33.07 -1.33 4.77
CA SER A 9 31.95 -1.52 5.71
C SER A 9 30.88 -0.44 5.59
N LEU A 10 31.24 0.83 5.39
CA LEU A 10 30.29 1.93 5.18
C LEU A 10 29.51 1.77 3.86
N ALA A 11 30.19 1.40 2.78
CA ALA A 11 29.55 1.11 1.50
C ALA A 11 28.60 -0.10 1.60
N ALA A 12 29.01 -1.15 2.32
CA ALA A 12 28.15 -2.30 2.57
C ALA A 12 26.90 -1.93 3.38
N ILE A 13 27.04 -1.15 4.46
CA ILE A 13 25.91 -0.66 5.27
C ILE A 13 24.94 0.18 4.42
N PHE A 14 25.47 1.06 3.56
CA PHE A 14 24.66 1.88 2.66
C PHE A 14 23.91 1.05 1.59
N CYS A 15 24.49 -0.07 1.13
CA CYS A 15 23.82 -1.01 0.22
C CYS A 15 22.79 -1.91 0.92
N ILE A 16 22.98 -2.22 2.21
CA ILE A 16 22.05 -3.06 3.00
C ILE A 16 20.86 -2.25 3.54
N CYS A 17 20.98 -0.92 3.65
CA CYS A 17 19.83 -0.02 3.75
C CYS A 17 19.05 -0.02 2.43
N GLY A 18 18.33 -1.13 2.19
CA GLY A 18 17.52 -1.34 1.01
C GLY A 18 16.59 -0.16 0.80
N VAL A 19 16.52 0.27 -0.46
CA VAL A 19 15.54 1.24 -0.93
C VAL A 19 14.17 0.71 -0.50
N GLN A 20 13.56 1.33 0.50
CA GLN A 20 12.17 1.06 0.85
C GLN A 20 11.32 1.65 -0.27
N SER A 21 11.09 0.85 -1.31
CA SER A 21 10.23 1.24 -2.42
C SER A 21 8.80 1.35 -1.88
N GLN A 22 8.19 2.52 -2.07
CA GLN A 22 6.75 2.69 -1.87
C GLN A 22 6.00 1.72 -2.78
N GLU A 23 5.29 0.74 -2.21
CA GLU A 23 4.62 -0.31 -3.00
C GLU A 23 3.53 0.28 -3.90
N ASN A 24 2.77 1.24 -3.39
CA ASN A 24 1.69 1.91 -4.12
C ASN A 24 2.18 2.92 -5.18
N ALA A 25 3.48 3.26 -5.20
CA ALA A 25 4.07 4.15 -6.21
C ALA A 25 4.62 3.40 -7.44
N GLN A 26 4.50 2.08 -7.48
CA GLN A 26 4.99 1.24 -8.57
C GLN A 26 3.99 1.20 -9.74
N THR A 27 4.46 0.89 -10.95
CA THR A 27 3.63 0.72 -12.17
C THR A 27 2.88 -0.61 -12.22
N ARG A 28 2.72 -1.26 -11.06
CA ARG A 28 1.96 -2.50 -10.86
C ARG A 28 1.07 -2.33 -9.66
N ILE A 29 0.03 -3.15 -9.56
CA ILE A 29 -0.82 -3.17 -8.38
C ILE A 29 -0.01 -3.64 -7.16
N SER A 30 -0.09 -2.89 -6.07
CA SER A 30 0.59 -3.25 -4.83
C SER A 30 0.09 -4.57 -4.28
N ALA A 31 0.94 -5.33 -3.60
CA ALA A 31 0.57 -6.65 -3.06
C ALA A 31 -0.66 -6.55 -2.14
N ALA A 32 -0.68 -5.48 -1.34
CA ALA A 32 -1.77 -5.01 -0.51
C ALA A 32 -3.15 -4.90 -1.20
N LEU A 33 -3.19 -4.55 -2.49
CA LEU A 33 -4.41 -4.37 -3.28
C LEU A 33 -4.71 -5.54 -4.23
N GLN A 34 -3.77 -6.46 -4.43
CA GLN A 34 -3.98 -7.56 -5.39
C GLN A 34 -5.16 -8.45 -5.02
N GLU A 35 -5.41 -8.68 -3.72
CA GLU A 35 -6.57 -9.42 -3.23
C GLU A 35 -7.88 -8.78 -3.74
N CYS A 36 -7.97 -7.44 -3.69
CA CYS A 36 -9.13 -6.66 -4.12
C CYS A 36 -9.46 -6.80 -5.61
N TYR A 37 -8.43 -6.95 -6.44
CA TYR A 37 -8.57 -6.99 -7.90
C TYR A 37 -8.61 -8.43 -8.45
N ARG A 38 -8.26 -9.43 -7.63
CA ARG A 38 -8.36 -10.86 -7.98
C ARG A 38 -9.74 -11.44 -7.66
N ASP A 39 -10.31 -11.09 -6.51
CA ASP A 39 -11.62 -11.57 -6.11
C ASP A 39 -12.73 -10.67 -6.67
N ASN A 40 -13.57 -11.23 -7.55
CA ASN A 40 -14.71 -10.50 -8.12
C ASN A 40 -15.67 -10.00 -7.04
N LEU A 41 -15.90 -10.76 -5.95
CA LEU A 41 -16.77 -10.35 -4.87
C LEU A 41 -16.23 -9.10 -4.16
N LEU A 42 -14.93 -9.07 -3.88
CA LEU A 42 -14.29 -7.93 -3.21
C LEU A 42 -14.06 -6.75 -4.15
N PHE A 43 -13.95 -6.99 -5.46
CA PHE A 43 -13.79 -5.96 -6.47
C PHE A 43 -15.06 -5.10 -6.63
N HIS A 44 -16.25 -5.70 -6.49
CA HIS A 44 -17.52 -5.00 -6.65
C HIS A 44 -17.68 -3.85 -5.66
N ARG A 45 -18.05 -2.67 -6.18
CA ARG A 45 -18.20 -1.44 -5.39
C ARG A 45 -19.10 -1.60 -4.15
N GLU A 46 -20.17 -2.36 -4.28
CA GLU A 46 -21.14 -2.59 -3.20
C GLU A 46 -20.58 -3.42 -2.04
N ASN A 47 -19.46 -4.12 -2.25
CA ASN A 47 -18.80 -4.93 -1.23
C ASN A 47 -17.54 -4.26 -0.68
N ARG A 48 -17.14 -3.11 -1.24
CA ARG A 48 -15.96 -2.36 -0.80
C ARG A 48 -16.31 -1.40 0.33
N LEU A 49 -15.71 -1.65 1.49
CA LEU A 49 -15.79 -0.74 2.63
C LEU A 49 -14.79 0.41 2.45
N PRO A 50 -14.97 1.57 3.11
CA PRO A 50 -16.12 1.96 3.92
C PRO A 50 -17.26 2.55 3.06
N HIS A 51 -18.52 2.19 3.37
CA HIS A 51 -19.69 2.74 2.68
C HIS A 51 -20.18 4.08 3.28
N THR A 52 -19.83 4.35 4.54
CA THR A 52 -20.24 5.55 5.28
C THR A 52 -19.05 6.12 6.06
N PRO A 53 -19.05 7.44 6.35
CA PRO A 53 -17.99 8.04 7.16
C PRO A 53 -17.94 7.47 8.58
N GLU A 54 -19.08 7.04 9.15
CA GLU A 54 -19.12 6.38 10.46
C GLU A 54 -18.35 5.06 10.44
N MET A 55 -18.52 4.26 9.38
CA MET A 55 -17.79 3.02 9.22
C MET A 55 -16.28 3.25 9.06
N LEU A 56 -15.88 4.31 8.35
CA LEU A 56 -14.47 4.68 8.27
C LEU A 56 -13.90 5.00 9.66
N ILE A 57 -14.63 5.73 10.51
CA ILE A 57 -14.21 6.03 11.88
C ILE A 57 -14.07 4.75 12.70
N GLU A 58 -15.01 3.82 12.59
CA GLU A 58 -14.95 2.54 13.30
C GLU A 58 -13.76 1.67 12.83
N LEU A 59 -13.46 1.65 11.53
CA LEU A 59 -12.26 0.96 11.01
C LEU A 59 -10.96 1.59 11.51
N ILE A 60 -10.91 2.92 11.59
CA ILE A 60 -9.75 3.64 12.16
C ILE A 60 -9.60 3.27 13.63
N ARG A 61 -10.67 3.33 14.43
CA ARG A 61 -10.66 2.94 15.85
C ARG A 61 -10.19 1.49 16.05
N LYS A 62 -10.69 0.57 15.22
CA LYS A 62 -10.30 -0.84 15.25
C LYS A 62 -8.80 -1.04 15.00
N VAL A 63 -8.19 -0.21 14.16
CA VAL A 63 -6.73 -0.22 13.93
C VAL A 63 -5.99 0.46 15.09
N GLU A 64 -6.51 1.57 15.62
CA GLU A 64 -5.94 2.30 16.76
C GLU A 64 -5.91 1.46 18.05
N ASP A 65 -6.96 0.68 18.30
CA ASP A 65 -7.12 -0.18 19.49
C ASP A 65 -6.32 -1.50 19.39
N SER A 66 -5.60 -1.70 18.29
CA SER A 66 -4.76 -2.89 18.10
C SER A 66 -3.65 -2.97 19.14
N PRO A 67 -3.41 -4.12 19.79
CA PRO A 67 -2.33 -4.28 20.76
C PRO A 67 -0.93 -4.10 20.15
N ASP A 68 -0.83 -4.29 18.83
CA ASP A 68 0.41 -4.16 18.07
C ASP A 68 0.66 -2.73 17.58
N TRP A 69 -0.34 -1.85 17.67
CA TRP A 69 -0.23 -0.46 17.24
C TRP A 69 0.34 0.43 18.36
N ARG A 70 1.56 0.92 18.17
CA ARG A 70 2.27 1.79 19.14
C ARG A 70 2.70 3.13 18.56
N GLN A 71 2.10 3.51 17.43
CA GLN A 71 2.51 4.65 16.61
C GLN A 71 1.56 5.84 16.80
N ASP A 72 2.05 7.05 16.49
CA ASP A 72 1.24 8.26 16.58
C ASP A 72 0.15 8.32 15.48
N MET A 73 -0.88 9.15 15.67
CA MET A 73 -1.96 9.31 14.69
C MET A 73 -1.45 9.73 13.31
N ARG A 74 -0.32 10.47 13.27
CA ARG A 74 0.31 10.86 12.01
C ARG A 74 0.81 9.62 11.28
N GLN A 75 1.60 8.76 11.94
CA GLN A 75 2.08 7.51 11.39
C GLN A 75 0.93 6.60 10.95
N LEU A 76 -0.18 6.59 11.69
CA LEU A 76 -1.38 5.87 11.29
C LEU A 76 -1.93 6.38 9.96
N ALA A 77 -2.18 7.69 9.86
CA ALA A 77 -2.68 8.30 8.64
C ALA A 77 -1.75 8.05 7.44
N MET A 78 -0.43 8.15 7.64
CA MET A 78 0.55 7.85 6.60
C MET A 78 0.51 6.38 6.18
N SER A 79 0.44 5.46 7.14
CA SER A 79 0.37 4.02 6.87
C SER A 79 -0.90 3.64 6.09
N ILE A 80 -2.05 4.24 6.41
CA ILE A 80 -3.31 4.06 5.69
C ILE A 80 -3.16 4.53 4.24
N VAL A 81 -2.61 5.73 4.03
CA VAL A 81 -2.38 6.27 2.68
C VAL A 81 -1.45 5.38 1.88
N HIS A 82 -0.34 4.93 2.47
CA HIS A 82 0.62 4.03 1.81
C HIS A 82 0.12 2.60 1.64
N ARG A 83 -0.94 2.19 2.36
CA ARG A 83 -1.51 0.84 2.31
C ARG A 83 -2.66 0.72 1.32
N PHE A 84 -3.58 1.68 1.31
CA PHE A 84 -4.84 1.56 0.57
C PHE A 84 -4.91 2.45 -0.68
N ARG A 85 -4.17 3.55 -0.72
CA ARG A 85 -4.29 4.49 -1.82
C ARG A 85 -3.34 4.15 -2.96
N GLN A 86 -3.89 3.83 -4.13
CA GLN A 86 -3.16 3.73 -5.40
C GLN A 86 -4.03 4.25 -6.54
N ASP A 87 -3.90 5.53 -6.89
CA ASP A 87 -4.79 6.17 -7.87
C ASP A 87 -4.37 5.85 -9.32
N GLY A 88 -5.35 5.82 -10.24
CA GLY A 88 -5.10 5.63 -11.67
C GLY A 88 -4.96 4.18 -12.12
N ILE A 89 -5.51 3.22 -11.37
CA ILE A 89 -5.61 1.81 -11.79
C ILE A 89 -6.65 1.68 -12.90
N GLU A 90 -6.23 1.12 -14.03
CA GLU A 90 -7.05 0.87 -15.21
C GLU A 90 -6.99 -0.61 -15.62
N ARG A 91 -8.09 -1.13 -16.16
CA ARG A 91 -8.16 -2.49 -16.69
C ARG A 91 -7.55 -2.53 -18.09
N ALA A 92 -6.68 -3.50 -18.35
CA ALA A 92 -6.20 -3.78 -19.69
C ALA A 92 -7.35 -4.26 -20.60
N ALA A 93 -7.42 -3.73 -21.81
CA ALA A 93 -8.37 -4.17 -22.83
C ALA A 93 -7.95 -5.53 -23.41
N GLY A 94 -8.91 -6.42 -23.63
CA GLY A 94 -8.68 -7.72 -24.29
C GLY A 94 -7.98 -8.78 -23.45
N VAL A 95 -7.84 -8.57 -22.13
CA VAL A 95 -7.29 -9.58 -21.20
C VAL A 95 -8.32 -9.84 -20.11
N ASP A 96 -8.64 -11.11 -19.89
CA ASP A 96 -9.55 -11.53 -18.82
C ASP A 96 -8.79 -11.87 -17.53
N VAL A 97 -9.50 -11.75 -16.41
CA VAL A 97 -8.97 -12.09 -15.11
C VAL A 97 -8.79 -13.61 -15.05
N SER A 98 -7.59 -14.05 -14.68
CA SER A 98 -7.30 -15.46 -14.40
C SER A 98 -6.39 -15.56 -13.18
N ASP A 99 -6.26 -16.75 -12.60
CA ASP A 99 -5.43 -16.97 -11.40
C ASP A 99 -3.97 -16.51 -11.59
N THR A 100 -3.48 -16.56 -12.84
CA THR A 100 -2.10 -16.22 -13.21
C THR A 100 -1.96 -14.78 -13.72
N VAL A 101 -3.05 -14.15 -14.19
CA VAL A 101 -3.00 -12.84 -14.86
C VAL A 101 -4.00 -11.88 -14.23
N LEU A 102 -3.46 -10.79 -13.67
CA LEU A 102 -4.24 -9.66 -13.16
C LEU A 102 -4.27 -8.54 -14.22
N PRO A 103 -5.38 -8.34 -14.95
CA PRO A 103 -5.47 -7.42 -16.09
C PRO A 103 -5.68 -5.97 -15.63
N PHE A 104 -4.98 -5.53 -14.58
CA PHE A 104 -5.11 -4.19 -14.04
C PHE A 104 -3.74 -3.60 -13.76
N SER A 105 -3.56 -2.32 -14.07
CA SER A 105 -2.29 -1.62 -13.85
C SER A 105 -2.52 -0.12 -13.61
N PRO A 106 -1.70 0.52 -12.76
CA PRO A 106 -1.78 1.95 -12.51
C PRO A 106 -1.15 2.74 -13.66
N MET A 107 -1.87 2.84 -14.77
CA MET A 107 -1.42 3.51 -16.00
C MET A 107 -2.28 4.74 -16.34
N GLY A 108 -3.37 4.97 -15.60
CA GLY A 108 -4.27 6.08 -15.83
C GLY A 108 -3.66 7.43 -15.50
N PHE A 109 -4.30 8.49 -15.98
CA PHE A 109 -3.83 9.87 -15.85
C PHE A 109 -3.50 10.28 -14.40
N GLN A 110 -4.28 9.80 -13.43
CA GLN A 110 -4.10 10.13 -12.01
C GLN A 110 -2.84 9.49 -11.39
N PHE A 111 -2.33 8.41 -11.97
CA PHE A 111 -1.19 7.68 -11.41
C PHE A 111 0.08 8.54 -11.37
N THR A 112 0.32 9.37 -12.40
CA THR A 112 1.53 10.20 -12.45
C THR A 112 1.62 11.14 -11.26
N LYS A 113 0.50 11.82 -10.93
CA LYS A 113 0.41 12.71 -9.77
C LYS A 113 0.54 11.91 -8.47
N HIS A 114 -0.18 10.80 -8.37
CA HIS A 114 -0.16 9.93 -7.20
C HIS A 114 1.26 9.41 -6.88
N ARG A 115 1.96 8.91 -7.89
CA ARG A 115 3.35 8.44 -7.80
C ARG A 115 4.27 9.52 -7.27
N ILE A 116 4.18 10.75 -7.78
CA ILE A 116 5.03 11.85 -7.31
C ILE A 116 4.71 12.18 -5.85
N LEU A 117 3.43 12.24 -5.47
CA LEU A 117 3.01 12.50 -4.09
C LEU A 117 3.60 11.45 -3.13
N LEU A 118 3.38 10.15 -3.38
CA LEU A 118 3.86 9.09 -2.49
C LEU A 118 5.38 8.93 -2.49
N SER A 119 6.04 9.07 -3.64
CA SER A 119 7.49 8.84 -3.73
C SER A 119 8.34 10.02 -3.26
N ARG A 120 7.80 11.25 -3.26
CA ARG A 120 8.60 12.47 -2.99
C ARG A 120 8.08 13.32 -1.84
N LEU A 121 6.77 13.34 -1.57
CA LEU A 121 6.15 14.35 -0.69
C LEU A 121 5.50 13.76 0.56
N VAL A 122 5.04 12.51 0.49
CA VAL A 122 4.33 11.83 1.58
C VAL A 122 5.28 10.79 2.19
N PRO A 123 5.99 11.11 3.30
CA PRO A 123 6.96 10.20 3.92
C PRO A 123 6.28 8.99 4.56
N GLY A 124 7.04 7.94 4.89
CA GLY A 124 6.53 6.75 5.59
C GLY A 124 6.37 5.54 4.68
N ASN A 125 5.70 4.49 5.15
CA ASN A 125 5.44 3.26 4.42
C ASN A 125 4.23 2.54 5.07
N ALA A 126 3.80 1.43 4.49
CA ALA A 126 2.72 0.58 5.02
C ALA A 126 3.21 -0.63 5.84
N LEU A 127 4.51 -0.74 6.14
CA LEU A 127 5.09 -1.96 6.72
C LEU A 127 4.63 -2.24 8.15
N THR A 128 4.31 -1.19 8.89
CA THR A 128 3.84 -1.29 10.29
C THR A 128 2.33 -1.41 10.41
N PHE A 129 1.59 -1.35 9.29
CA PHE A 129 0.14 -1.42 9.32
C PHE A 129 -0.34 -2.80 9.82
N PRO A 130 -1.22 -2.87 10.84
CA PRO A 130 -1.60 -4.13 11.47
C PRO A 130 -2.70 -4.82 10.65
N ASN A 131 -2.31 -5.44 9.52
CA ASN A 131 -3.27 -6.06 8.60
C ASN A 131 -4.20 -7.09 9.27
N GLU A 132 -3.74 -7.78 10.30
CA GLU A 132 -4.50 -8.82 11.02
C GLU A 132 -5.68 -8.27 11.82
N THR A 133 -5.75 -6.96 12.09
CA THR A 133 -6.88 -6.36 12.81
C THR A 133 -8.12 -6.23 11.92
N LEU A 134 -7.93 -6.23 10.61
CA LEU A 134 -8.97 -6.07 9.61
C LEU A 134 -9.30 -7.42 8.97
N THR A 135 -10.60 -7.69 8.82
CA THR A 135 -11.10 -8.82 8.04
C THR A 135 -10.77 -8.65 6.56
N ALA A 136 -10.86 -9.73 5.77
CA ALA A 136 -10.61 -9.70 4.33
C ALA A 136 -11.37 -8.56 3.63
N THR A 137 -12.67 -8.41 3.89
CA THR A 137 -13.49 -7.33 3.33
C THR A 137 -13.04 -5.93 3.75
N GLU A 138 -12.62 -5.74 5.00
CA GLU A 138 -12.12 -4.45 5.50
C GLU A 138 -10.73 -4.10 4.95
N ARG A 139 -9.91 -5.11 4.61
CA ARG A 139 -8.61 -4.93 3.94
C ARG A 139 -8.74 -4.56 2.46
N VAL A 140 -9.94 -4.66 1.90
CA VAL A 140 -10.27 -4.26 0.53
C VAL A 140 -10.98 -2.91 0.51
N SER A 141 -10.38 -1.91 1.16
CA SER A 141 -10.86 -0.53 1.09
C SER A 141 -10.27 0.24 -0.08
N SER A 142 -11.14 0.99 -0.78
CA SER A 142 -10.78 1.85 -1.92
C SER A 142 -10.99 3.32 -1.61
#